data_AF-A0A1M3G4B8-F1
#
_entry.id   AF-A0A1M3G4B8-F1
#
_cell.length_a   1.000
_cell.length_b   1.000
_cell.length_c   1.000
_cell.angle_alpha   90.00
_cell.angle_beta   90.00
_cell.angle_gamma   90.00
#
_symmetry.space_group_name_H-M   'P 1'
#
loop_
_entity.id
_entity.type
_entity.pdbx_description
1 polymer ?
#
loop_
_entity_poly.entity_id
_entity_poly.type
_entity_poly.pdbx_seq_one_letter_code
_entity_poly.pdbx_strand_id
1 'polypeptide(L)'
;MHDYTRLPETPDDLTEFYTRHLNLVSAISQQLSSVQKIVEANAPEKDTLAMRLLIRHLHITGLIVGGMLDCITISKGLGRSELFWDKLYYFRKIYLTIYETIRTFDKLNPTIREIVNRREEDAKALYQNVTKSLKKFKKEYQFEGRMSKIRNTIGGHIHYNFIEYFDQLSRFDMEEARKAVLDFAEIQKSLLLLLLGILSAPELNSIEQQILTSNLPLEALQQLKTVLDKI
;
A
#
# COMPACT_ATOMS: atom_id res chain seq x y z
N MET A 1 -8.55 -11.50 -15.52
CA MET A 1 -8.36 -10.38 -14.57
C MET A 1 -8.74 -10.88 -13.19
N HIS A 2 -7.77 -11.07 -12.30
CA HIS A 2 -8.06 -11.50 -10.92
C HIS A 2 -8.58 -10.31 -10.11
N ASP A 3 -9.65 -10.49 -9.34
CA ASP A 3 -10.20 -9.43 -8.49
C ASP A 3 -9.34 -9.28 -7.22
N TYR A 4 -8.36 -8.37 -7.25
CA TYR A 4 -7.52 -7.99 -6.10
C TYR A 4 -8.29 -7.19 -5.02
N THR A 5 -9.57 -6.92 -5.24
CA THR A 5 -10.35 -5.98 -4.44
C THR A 5 -11.41 -6.68 -3.60
N ARG A 6 -11.68 -7.96 -3.86
CA ARG A 6 -12.56 -8.77 -3.02
C ARG A 6 -11.89 -9.01 -1.67
N LEU A 7 -12.48 -8.47 -0.60
CA LEU A 7 -12.07 -8.78 0.77
C LEU A 7 -12.45 -10.22 1.12
N PRO A 8 -11.69 -10.90 1.98
CA PRO A 8 -11.96 -12.28 2.35
C PRO A 8 -13.20 -12.37 3.26
N GLU A 9 -14.10 -13.30 2.95
CA GLU A 9 -15.34 -13.55 3.70
C GLU A 9 -15.26 -14.86 4.51
N THR A 10 -14.42 -15.80 4.06
CA THR A 10 -14.17 -17.10 4.70
C THR A 10 -12.66 -17.35 4.96
N PRO A 11 -12.29 -18.34 5.78
CA PRO A 11 -10.89 -18.73 5.97
C PRO A 11 -10.16 -19.17 4.70
N ASP A 12 -10.87 -19.82 3.77
CA ASP A 12 -10.31 -20.22 2.48
C ASP A 12 -10.10 -19.00 1.56
N ASP A 13 -11.06 -18.06 1.56
CA ASP A 13 -10.91 -16.76 0.87
C ASP A 13 -9.71 -15.97 1.41
N LEU A 14 -9.39 -16.10 2.70
CA LEU A 14 -8.24 -15.45 3.32
C LEU A 14 -6.91 -15.97 2.76
N THR A 15 -6.82 -17.27 2.54
CA THR A 15 -5.61 -17.92 1.98
C THR A 15 -5.43 -17.53 0.52
N GLU A 16 -6.51 -17.50 -0.25
CA GLU A 16 -6.50 -17.03 -1.64
C GLU A 16 -6.15 -15.53 -1.71
N PHE A 17 -6.77 -14.69 -0.88
CA PHE A 17 -6.47 -13.27 -0.79
C PHE A 17 -4.98 -13.04 -0.51
N TYR A 18 -4.44 -13.70 0.52
CA TYR A 18 -3.05 -13.59 0.92
C TYR A 18 -2.11 -14.00 -0.22
N THR A 19 -2.37 -15.15 -0.85
CA THR A 19 -1.57 -15.66 -1.97
C THR A 19 -1.56 -14.69 -3.15
N ARG A 20 -2.73 -14.15 -3.53
CA ARG A 20 -2.84 -13.16 -4.62
C ARG A 20 -2.04 -11.88 -4.33
N HIS A 21 -2.19 -11.32 -3.13
CA HIS A 21 -1.50 -10.08 -2.76
C HIS A 21 0.01 -10.29 -2.60
N LEU A 22 0.43 -11.46 -2.11
CA LEU A 22 1.84 -11.83 -2.07
C LEU A 22 2.44 -11.94 -3.48
N ASN A 23 1.74 -12.59 -4.41
CA ASN A 23 2.15 -12.67 -5.79
C ASN A 23 2.24 -11.28 -6.45
N LEU A 24 1.33 -10.37 -6.11
CA LEU A 24 1.37 -8.99 -6.57
C LEU A 24 2.62 -8.24 -6.05
N VAL A 25 2.97 -8.40 -4.77
CA VAL A 25 4.23 -7.84 -4.23
C VAL A 25 5.45 -8.41 -4.95
N SER A 26 5.49 -9.72 -5.17
CA SER A 26 6.59 -10.36 -5.91
C SER A 26 6.70 -9.83 -7.34
N ALA A 27 5.58 -9.66 -8.05
CA ALA A 27 5.55 -9.10 -9.39
C ALA A 27 6.05 -7.65 -9.41
N ILE A 28 5.57 -6.80 -8.49
CA ILE A 28 6.03 -5.41 -8.34
C ILE A 28 7.53 -5.36 -8.06
N SER A 29 8.03 -6.21 -7.17
CA SER A 29 9.46 -6.27 -6.85
C SER A 29 10.32 -6.68 -8.04
N GLN A 30 9.85 -7.63 -8.85
CA GLN A 30 10.52 -8.04 -10.08
C GLN A 30 10.53 -6.90 -11.11
N GLN A 31 9.39 -6.25 -11.33
CA GLN A 31 9.30 -5.09 -12.22
C GLN A 31 10.23 -3.96 -11.78
N LEU A 32 10.24 -3.64 -10.49
CA LEU A 32 11.11 -2.60 -9.94
C LEU A 32 12.59 -2.91 -10.20
N SER A 33 13.02 -4.14 -9.93
CA SER A 33 14.38 -4.61 -10.21
C SER A 33 14.72 -4.50 -11.70
N SER A 34 13.80 -4.87 -12.59
CA SER A 34 14.02 -4.79 -14.04
C SER A 34 14.16 -3.34 -14.51
N VAL A 35 13.29 -2.44 -14.04
CA VAL A 35 13.35 -1.01 -14.39
C VAL A 35 14.61 -0.36 -13.82
N GLN A 36 15.04 -0.72 -12.61
CA GLN A 36 16.29 -0.23 -12.02
C GLN A 36 17.51 -0.62 -12.85
N LYS A 37 17.60 -1.89 -13.27
CA LYS A 37 18.68 -2.35 -14.17
C LYS A 37 18.69 -1.60 -15.50
N ILE A 38 17.51 -1.30 -16.05
CA ILE A 38 17.36 -0.48 -17.26
C ILE A 38 17.90 0.94 -17.04
N VAL A 39 17.58 1.57 -15.90
CA VAL A 39 18.06 2.90 -15.57
C VAL A 39 19.57 2.89 -15.33
N GLU A 40 20.12 1.89 -14.64
CA GLU A 40 21.56 1.77 -14.38
C GLU A 40 22.37 1.49 -15.66
N ALA A 41 21.82 0.70 -16.59
CA ALA A 41 22.46 0.37 -17.85
C ALA A 41 22.44 1.54 -18.86
N ASN A 42 21.61 2.56 -18.64
CA ASN A 42 21.52 3.73 -19.50
C ASN A 42 22.12 4.95 -18.80
N ALA A 43 22.94 5.73 -19.50
CA ALA A 43 23.47 6.99 -18.96
C ALA A 43 22.34 7.91 -18.42
N PRO A 44 22.62 8.79 -17.43
CA PRO A 44 21.62 9.65 -16.78
C PRO A 44 20.76 10.49 -17.75
N GLU A 45 21.28 10.76 -18.94
CA GLU A 45 20.60 11.52 -20.01
C GLU A 45 19.37 10.79 -20.61
N LYS A 46 19.24 9.48 -20.38
CA LYS A 46 18.09 8.67 -20.82
C LYS A 46 17.04 8.44 -19.71
N ASP A 47 17.27 8.96 -18.51
CA ASP A 47 16.28 8.92 -17.42
C ASP A 47 15.10 9.85 -17.75
N THR A 48 14.05 9.27 -18.34
CA THR A 48 12.85 9.99 -18.73
C THR A 48 11.95 10.28 -17.52
N LEU A 49 11.17 11.37 -17.58
CA LEU A 49 10.14 11.66 -16.58
C LEU A 49 9.17 10.47 -16.40
N ALA A 50 8.85 9.78 -17.49
CA ALA A 50 8.04 8.59 -17.53
C ALA A 50 8.60 7.44 -16.68
N MET A 51 9.89 7.11 -16.85
CA MET A 51 10.55 6.07 -16.05
C MET A 51 10.56 6.43 -14.55
N ARG A 52 10.87 7.69 -14.20
CA ARG A 52 10.80 8.16 -12.81
C ARG A 52 9.40 8.01 -12.21
N LEU A 53 8.36 8.32 -12.96
CA LEU A 53 6.98 8.18 -12.51
C LEU A 53 6.58 6.71 -12.35
N LEU A 54 7.03 5.81 -13.24
CA LEU A 54 6.80 4.37 -13.14
C LEU A 54 7.49 3.77 -11.90
N ILE A 55 8.77 4.08 -11.67
CA ILE A 55 9.50 3.61 -10.47
C ILE A 55 8.78 4.06 -9.20
N ARG A 56 8.41 5.35 -9.13
CA ARG A 56 7.65 5.89 -7.98
C ARG A 56 6.31 5.18 -7.81
N HIS A 57 5.60 4.94 -8.91
CA HIS A 57 4.33 4.22 -8.89
C HIS A 57 4.50 2.81 -8.32
N LEU A 58 5.46 2.03 -8.81
CA LEU A 58 5.74 0.67 -8.34
C LEU A 58 6.08 0.64 -6.85
N HIS A 59 6.91 1.58 -6.38
CA HIS A 59 7.19 1.73 -4.95
C HIS A 59 5.93 2.02 -4.13
N ILE A 60 5.09 2.97 -4.57
CA ILE A 60 3.83 3.30 -3.89
C ILE A 60 2.94 2.06 -3.80
N THR A 61 2.73 1.36 -4.91
CA THR A 61 1.88 0.17 -4.97
C THR A 61 2.42 -0.95 -4.09
N GLY A 62 3.73 -1.22 -4.12
CA GLY A 62 4.36 -2.20 -3.25
C GLY A 62 4.17 -1.89 -1.76
N LEU A 63 4.29 -0.62 -1.36
CA LEU A 63 4.10 -0.20 0.03
C LEU A 63 2.65 -0.36 0.49
N ILE A 64 1.68 0.00 -0.36
CA ILE A 64 0.25 -0.17 -0.04
C ILE A 64 -0.12 -1.66 0.09
N VAL A 65 0.31 -2.49 -0.86
CA VAL A 65 0.04 -3.94 -0.82
C VAL A 65 0.73 -4.60 0.37
N GLY A 66 1.97 -4.19 0.70
CA GLY A 66 2.66 -4.62 1.91
C GLY A 66 1.87 -4.28 3.18
N GLY A 67 1.37 -3.04 3.29
CA GLY A 67 0.51 -2.64 4.41
C GLY A 67 -0.81 -3.43 4.50
N MET A 68 -1.37 -3.88 3.38
CA MET A 68 -2.54 -4.76 3.36
C MET A 68 -2.21 -6.16 3.89
N LEU A 69 -1.08 -6.75 3.45
CA LEU A 69 -0.58 -8.03 3.94
C LEU A 69 -0.31 -8.00 5.45
N ASP A 70 0.27 -6.92 5.96
CA ASP A 70 0.48 -6.71 7.39
C ASP A 70 -0.86 -6.67 8.14
N CYS A 71 -1.82 -5.86 7.68
CA CYS A 71 -3.13 -5.75 8.33
C CYS A 71 -3.84 -7.10 8.40
N ILE A 72 -3.73 -7.93 7.37
CA ILE A 72 -4.32 -9.28 7.33
C ILE A 72 -3.61 -10.24 8.27
N THR A 73 -2.28 -10.23 8.25
CA THR A 73 -1.48 -11.09 9.13
C THR A 73 -1.77 -10.77 10.59
N ILE A 74 -1.85 -9.49 10.93
CA ILE A 74 -2.20 -9.01 12.27
C ILE A 74 -3.65 -9.41 12.63
N SER A 75 -4.61 -9.22 11.73
CA SER A 75 -6.02 -9.58 11.96
C SER A 75 -6.21 -11.08 12.15
N LYS A 76 -5.51 -11.91 11.39
CA LYS A 76 -5.48 -13.37 11.54
C LYS A 76 -4.90 -13.78 12.90
N GLY A 77 -3.81 -13.13 13.31
CA GLY A 77 -3.22 -13.33 14.64
C GLY A 77 -4.19 -12.97 15.75
N LEU A 78 -4.86 -11.82 15.63
CA LEU A 78 -5.86 -11.34 16.58
C LEU A 78 -7.04 -12.32 16.72
N GLY A 79 -7.58 -12.80 15.61
CA GLY A 79 -8.71 -13.75 15.61
C GLY A 79 -8.39 -15.12 16.19
N ARG A 80 -7.11 -15.48 16.30
CA ARG A 80 -6.63 -16.74 16.90
C ARG A 80 -6.07 -16.58 18.31
N SER A 81 -5.96 -15.34 18.79
CA SER A 81 -5.35 -15.06 20.09
C SER A 81 -6.34 -15.35 21.20
N GLU A 82 -5.99 -16.26 22.11
CA GLU A 82 -6.76 -16.53 23.32
C GLU A 82 -6.31 -15.62 24.47
N LEU A 83 -4.99 -15.45 24.60
CA LEU A 83 -4.38 -14.68 25.66
C LEU A 83 -4.53 -13.17 25.43
N PHE A 84 -4.80 -12.45 26.52
CA PHE A 84 -4.94 -10.98 26.49
C PHE A 84 -3.69 -10.29 25.95
N TRP A 85 -2.49 -10.79 26.31
CA TRP A 85 -1.24 -10.19 25.88
C TRP A 85 -1.02 -10.29 24.37
N ASP A 86 -1.39 -11.42 23.76
CA ASP A 86 -1.29 -11.63 22.31
C ASP A 86 -2.23 -10.68 21.56
N LYS A 87 -3.48 -10.57 22.03
CA LYS A 87 -4.44 -9.59 21.48
C LYS A 87 -3.87 -8.18 21.51
N LEU A 88 -3.31 -7.80 22.65
CA LEU A 88 -2.73 -6.48 22.86
C LEU A 88 -1.49 -6.25 21.99
N TYR A 89 -0.68 -7.27 21.72
CA TYR A 89 0.43 -7.20 20.75
C TYR A 89 -0.08 -6.90 19.34
N TYR A 90 -1.05 -7.67 18.84
CA TYR A 90 -1.59 -7.48 17.49
C TYR A 90 -2.28 -6.12 17.33
N PHE A 91 -3.02 -5.68 18.34
CA PHE A 91 -3.64 -4.36 18.34
C PHE A 91 -2.64 -3.21 18.28
N ARG A 92 -1.54 -3.29 19.03
CA ARG A 92 -0.44 -2.30 18.93
C ARG A 92 0.14 -2.26 17.53
N LYS A 93 0.35 -3.43 16.92
CA LYS A 93 0.85 -3.54 15.55
C LYS A 93 -0.11 -2.94 14.54
N ILE A 94 -1.42 -3.09 14.71
CA ILE A 94 -2.36 -2.57 13.72
C ILE A 94 -2.43 -1.05 13.70
N TYR A 95 -2.39 -0.40 14.87
CA TYR A 95 -2.30 1.07 14.94
C TYR A 95 -1.00 1.59 14.32
N LEU A 96 0.12 0.89 14.55
CA LEU A 96 1.39 1.21 13.90
C LEU A 96 1.28 1.09 12.37
N THR A 97 0.78 -0.04 11.86
CA THR A 97 0.65 -0.29 10.41
C THR A 97 -0.26 0.74 9.74
N ILE A 98 -1.43 1.03 10.31
CA ILE A 98 -2.36 2.05 9.81
C ILE A 98 -1.65 3.41 9.76
N TYR A 99 -1.01 3.80 10.87
CA TYR A 99 -0.36 5.10 10.99
C TYR A 99 0.76 5.27 9.95
N GLU A 100 1.67 4.30 9.84
CA GLU A 100 2.78 4.35 8.89
C GLU A 100 2.31 4.30 7.45
N THR A 101 1.26 3.52 7.14
CA THR A 101 0.70 3.44 5.79
C THR A 101 0.07 4.78 5.39
N ILE A 102 -0.70 5.42 6.28
CA ILE A 102 -1.29 6.74 6.01
C ILE A 102 -0.20 7.80 5.87
N ARG A 103 0.82 7.82 6.74
CA ARG A 103 1.95 8.77 6.62
C ARG A 103 2.72 8.57 5.32
N THR A 104 2.91 7.32 4.91
CA THR A 104 3.56 6.98 3.65
C THR A 104 2.72 7.46 2.47
N PHE A 105 1.41 7.22 2.49
CA PHE A 105 0.50 7.78 1.49
C PHE A 105 0.58 9.31 1.44
N ASP A 106 0.51 10.01 2.58
CA ASP A 106 0.57 11.48 2.62
C ASP A 106 1.86 12.02 1.96
N LYS A 107 3.00 11.37 2.23
CA LYS A 107 4.30 11.71 1.60
C LYS A 107 4.29 11.50 0.09
N LEU A 108 3.59 10.46 -0.38
CA LEU A 108 3.55 10.06 -1.79
C LEU A 108 2.41 10.71 -2.57
N ASN A 109 1.41 11.26 -1.87
CA ASN A 109 0.21 11.86 -2.42
C ASN A 109 0.48 12.96 -3.47
N PRO A 110 1.51 13.82 -3.35
CA PRO A 110 1.84 14.77 -4.41
C PRO A 110 2.15 14.08 -5.75
N THR A 111 2.88 12.96 -5.73
CA THR A 111 3.20 12.16 -6.91
C THR A 111 1.96 11.47 -7.46
N ILE A 112 1.14 10.88 -6.58
CA ILE A 112 -0.12 10.23 -6.99
C ILE A 112 -1.02 11.24 -7.68
N ARG A 113 -1.17 12.44 -7.10
CA ARG A 113 -1.95 13.53 -7.69
C ARG A 113 -1.39 13.99 -9.03
N GLU A 114 -0.06 14.07 -9.18
CA GLU A 114 0.56 14.38 -10.46
C GLU A 114 0.18 13.35 -11.53
N ILE A 115 0.23 12.06 -11.17
CA ILE A 115 -0.14 10.98 -12.08
C ILE A 115 -1.64 11.04 -12.42
N VAL A 116 -2.51 11.18 -11.41
CA VAL A 116 -3.97 11.24 -11.57
C VAL A 116 -4.42 12.43 -12.41
N ASN A 117 -3.79 13.60 -12.25
CA ASN A 117 -4.14 14.79 -13.03
C ASN A 117 -3.90 14.63 -14.54
N ARG A 118 -3.09 13.65 -14.93
CA ARG A 118 -2.81 13.28 -16.33
C ARG A 118 -3.76 12.19 -16.87
N ARG A 119 -4.73 11.73 -16.08
CA ARG A 119 -5.63 10.62 -16.43
C ARG A 119 -7.06 11.10 -16.71
N GLU A 120 -7.90 10.17 -17.19
CA GLU A 120 -9.34 10.34 -17.39
C GLU A 120 -10.09 10.65 -16.09
N GLU A 121 -11.31 11.15 -16.21
CA GLU A 121 -12.13 11.60 -15.08
C GLU A 121 -12.42 10.51 -14.05
N ASP A 122 -12.49 9.25 -14.46
CA ASP A 122 -12.73 8.11 -13.55
C ASP A 122 -11.61 7.95 -12.52
N ALA A 123 -10.34 8.11 -12.95
CA ALA A 123 -9.19 8.06 -12.03
C ALA A 123 -9.20 9.24 -11.06
N LYS A 124 -9.63 10.43 -11.52
CA LYS A 124 -9.77 11.62 -10.68
C LYS A 124 -10.90 11.44 -9.67
N ALA A 125 -12.03 10.87 -10.07
CA ALA A 125 -13.16 10.59 -9.18
C ALA A 125 -12.78 9.58 -8.10
N LEU A 126 -12.08 8.50 -8.46
CA LEU A 126 -11.61 7.50 -7.51
C LEU A 126 -10.59 8.10 -6.52
N TYR A 127 -9.67 8.93 -7.00
CA TYR A 127 -8.73 9.67 -6.15
C TYR A 127 -9.44 10.62 -5.17
N GLN A 128 -10.46 11.34 -5.61
CA GLN A 128 -11.28 12.19 -4.74
C GLN A 128 -12.01 11.37 -3.66
N ASN A 129 -12.53 10.18 -4.01
CA ASN A 129 -13.19 9.30 -3.06
C ASN A 129 -12.21 8.78 -2.00
N VAL A 130 -11.03 8.31 -2.42
CA VAL A 130 -9.96 7.88 -1.52
C VAL A 130 -9.55 8.99 -0.55
N THR A 131 -9.30 10.19 -1.05
CA THR A 131 -8.86 11.32 -0.22
C THR A 131 -9.95 11.78 0.77
N LYS A 132 -11.23 11.74 0.37
CA LYS A 132 -12.36 11.98 1.27
C LYS A 132 -12.45 10.92 2.36
N SER A 133 -12.36 9.64 2.01
CA SER A 133 -12.40 8.53 2.97
C SER A 133 -11.24 8.59 3.96
N LEU A 134 -10.02 8.88 3.50
CA LEU A 134 -8.85 9.11 4.37
C LEU A 134 -9.07 10.30 5.31
N LYS A 135 -9.62 11.41 4.83
CA LYS A 135 -9.91 12.58 5.68
C LYS A 135 -10.95 12.24 6.75
N LYS A 136 -12.00 11.49 6.40
CA LYS A 136 -13.02 11.02 7.34
C LYS A 136 -12.39 10.11 8.40
N PHE A 137 -11.63 9.11 7.96
CA PHE A 137 -10.91 8.18 8.84
C PHE A 137 -10.01 8.92 9.83
N LYS A 138 -9.19 9.85 9.33
CA LYS A 138 -8.27 10.64 10.18
C LYS A 138 -8.99 11.42 11.27
N LYS A 139 -10.17 11.96 10.96
CA LYS A 139 -11.01 12.69 11.91
C LYS A 139 -11.64 11.73 12.93
N GLU A 140 -12.23 10.65 12.45
CA GLU A 140 -12.96 9.66 13.26
C GLU A 140 -12.05 9.01 14.32
N TYR A 141 -10.86 8.59 13.91
CA TYR A 141 -9.90 7.91 14.79
C TYR A 141 -8.84 8.82 15.40
N GLN A 142 -9.06 10.14 15.35
CA GLN A 142 -8.17 11.17 15.91
C GLN A 142 -6.69 10.94 15.55
N PHE A 143 -6.41 10.81 14.25
CA PHE A 143 -5.13 10.36 13.71
C PHE A 143 -3.91 11.11 14.27
N GLU A 144 -3.96 12.44 14.27
CA GLU A 144 -2.86 13.29 14.77
C GLU A 144 -2.79 13.34 16.30
N GLY A 145 -3.88 12.98 17.00
CA GLY A 145 -3.96 12.99 18.46
C GLY A 145 -3.74 11.60 19.04
N ARG A 146 -4.84 10.87 19.24
CA ARG A 146 -4.84 9.58 19.94
C ARG A 146 -4.00 8.53 19.23
N MET A 147 -4.17 8.34 17.92
CA MET A 147 -3.46 7.30 17.18
C MET A 147 -1.95 7.56 17.14
N SER A 148 -1.53 8.81 16.93
CA SER A 148 -0.13 9.24 17.04
C SER A 148 0.46 8.94 18.43
N LYS A 149 -0.28 9.23 19.51
CA LYS A 149 0.14 8.92 20.89
C LYS A 149 0.28 7.42 21.12
N ILE A 150 -0.71 6.61 20.71
CA ILE A 150 -0.66 5.14 20.78
C ILE A 150 0.57 4.61 20.03
N ARG A 151 0.80 5.07 18.80
CA ARG A 151 1.95 4.67 17.98
C ARG A 151 3.26 5.01 18.69
N ASN A 152 3.41 6.20 19.25
CA ASN A 152 4.65 6.62 19.91
C ASN A 152 4.90 5.93 21.25
N THR A 153 3.85 5.71 22.05
CA THR A 153 4.00 5.19 23.42
C THR A 153 4.00 3.66 23.47
N ILE A 154 3.20 2.98 22.66
CA ILE A 154 3.02 1.51 22.77
C ILE A 154 3.21 0.73 21.46
N GLY A 155 3.20 1.40 20.30
CA GLY A 155 3.31 0.76 18.98
C GLY A 155 4.74 0.64 18.45
N GLY A 156 5.52 1.72 18.50
CA GLY A 156 6.85 1.80 17.88
C GLY A 156 7.97 1.22 18.74
N HIS A 157 8.02 1.59 20.02
CA HIS A 157 9.04 1.16 20.97
C HIS A 157 8.42 0.89 22.34
N ILE A 158 9.07 0.07 23.16
CA ILE A 158 8.75 -0.02 24.59
C ILE A 158 9.18 1.31 25.20
N HIS A 159 8.21 2.11 25.65
CA HIS A 159 8.48 3.41 26.24
C HIS A 159 9.26 3.26 27.56
N TYR A 160 10.25 4.14 27.78
CA TYR A 160 11.12 4.06 28.97
C TYR A 160 10.32 4.28 30.27
N ASN A 161 9.29 5.12 30.22
CA ASN A 161 8.34 5.28 31.33
C ASN A 161 7.30 4.16 31.27
N PHE A 162 7.53 3.11 32.06
CA PHE A 162 6.66 1.94 32.14
C PHE A 162 5.25 2.26 32.65
N ILE A 163 5.09 3.28 33.51
CA ILE A 163 3.77 3.68 34.02
C ILE A 163 2.94 4.27 32.87
N GLU A 164 3.52 5.18 32.09
CA GLU A 164 2.84 5.74 30.90
C GLU A 164 2.54 4.67 29.86
N TYR A 165 3.49 3.75 29.65
CA TYR A 165 3.30 2.61 28.76
C TYR A 165 2.10 1.76 29.18
N PHE A 166 2.04 1.35 30.44
CA PHE A 166 0.96 0.50 30.96
C PHE A 166 -0.38 1.25 31.04
N ASP A 167 -0.38 2.53 31.39
CA ASP A 167 -1.57 3.38 31.37
C ASP A 167 -2.20 3.43 29.96
N GLN A 168 -1.39 3.67 28.92
CA GLN A 168 -1.89 3.64 27.55
C GLN A 168 -2.40 2.27 27.12
N LEU A 169 -1.75 1.18 27.56
CA LEU A 169 -2.24 -0.19 27.31
C LEU A 169 -3.60 -0.46 27.98
N SER A 170 -3.78 0.00 29.22
CA SER A 170 -5.02 -0.23 29.98
C SER A 170 -6.24 0.49 29.40
N ARG A 171 -6.01 1.62 28.70
CA ARG A 171 -7.05 2.43 28.05
C ARG A 171 -7.30 2.02 26.60
N PHE A 172 -6.71 0.91 26.17
CA PHE A 172 -6.82 0.47 24.80
C PHE A 172 -8.21 -0.11 24.52
N ASP A 173 -8.90 0.47 23.54
CA ASP A 173 -10.23 0.04 23.11
C ASP A 173 -10.09 -0.94 21.93
N MET A 174 -10.39 -2.21 22.21
CA MET A 174 -10.29 -3.30 21.24
C MET A 174 -11.37 -3.24 20.15
N GLU A 175 -12.57 -2.74 20.47
CA GLU A 175 -13.65 -2.63 19.49
C GLU A 175 -13.43 -1.47 18.53
N GLU A 176 -12.99 -0.33 19.05
CA GLU A 176 -12.57 0.79 18.21
C GLU A 176 -11.40 0.40 17.31
N ALA A 177 -10.43 -0.35 17.85
CA ALA A 177 -9.33 -0.89 17.06
C ALA A 177 -9.82 -1.79 15.93
N ARG A 178 -10.73 -2.74 16.23
CA ARG A 178 -11.32 -3.61 15.22
C ARG A 178 -12.05 -2.81 14.13
N LYS A 179 -12.80 -1.78 14.51
CA LYS A 179 -13.49 -0.90 13.57
C LYS A 179 -12.52 -0.11 12.68
N ALA A 180 -11.46 0.45 13.28
CA ALA A 180 -10.42 1.17 12.54
C ALA A 180 -9.75 0.28 11.48
N VAL A 181 -9.57 -1.00 11.76
CA VAL A 181 -8.99 -1.96 10.81
C VAL A 181 -9.89 -2.18 9.60
N LEU A 182 -11.18 -2.41 9.84
CA LEU A 182 -12.15 -2.65 8.78
C LEU A 182 -12.32 -1.40 7.90
N ASP A 183 -12.48 -0.23 8.52
CA ASP A 183 -12.58 1.04 7.80
C ASP A 183 -11.31 1.33 6.99
N PHE A 184 -10.14 0.98 7.53
CA PHE A 184 -8.88 1.18 6.83
C PHE A 184 -8.67 0.18 5.68
N ALA A 185 -9.13 -1.07 5.83
CA ALA A 185 -9.06 -2.07 4.77
C ALA A 185 -9.82 -1.63 3.51
N GLU A 186 -11.00 -1.02 3.67
CA GLU A 186 -11.77 -0.45 2.55
C GLU A 186 -11.03 0.72 1.87
N ILE A 187 -10.32 1.53 2.65
CA ILE A 187 -9.47 2.61 2.12
C ILE A 187 -8.30 2.02 1.34
N GLN A 188 -7.63 0.98 1.87
CA GLN A 188 -6.52 0.31 1.19
C GLN A 188 -6.97 -0.34 -0.11
N LYS A 189 -8.15 -0.97 -0.13
CA LYS A 189 -8.77 -1.50 -1.36
C LYS A 189 -8.98 -0.40 -2.40
N SER A 190 -9.55 0.73 -1.99
CA SER A 190 -9.79 1.87 -2.89
C SER A 190 -8.48 2.49 -3.42
N LEU A 191 -7.44 2.53 -2.58
CA LEU A 191 -6.10 2.94 -2.95
C LEU A 191 -5.47 1.98 -3.96
N LEU A 192 -5.56 0.68 -3.73
CA LEU A 192 -5.04 -0.33 -4.65
C LEU A 192 -5.74 -0.24 -6.01
N LEU A 193 -7.07 -0.10 -6.02
CA LEU A 193 -7.85 0.13 -7.24
C LEU A 193 -7.37 1.34 -8.02
N LEU A 194 -7.15 2.47 -7.33
CA LEU A 194 -6.62 3.67 -7.96
C LEU A 194 -5.25 3.41 -8.61
N LEU A 195 -4.38 2.71 -7.91
CA LEU A 195 -3.02 2.43 -8.38
C LEU A 195 -3.02 1.45 -9.57
N LEU A 196 -3.84 0.39 -9.53
CA LEU A 196 -3.99 -0.53 -10.66
C LEU A 196 -4.65 0.16 -11.87
N GLY A 197 -5.62 1.04 -11.65
CA GLY A 197 -6.23 1.86 -12.71
C GLY A 197 -5.24 2.84 -13.35
N ILE A 198 -4.25 3.31 -12.59
CA ILE A 198 -3.16 4.13 -13.12
C ILE A 198 -2.24 3.33 -14.05
N LEU A 199 -2.04 2.02 -13.81
CA LEU A 199 -1.16 1.15 -14.60
C LEU A 199 -1.75 0.68 -15.94
N SER A 200 -3.07 0.61 -16.04
CA SER A 200 -3.77 0.09 -17.23
C SER A 200 -3.93 1.10 -18.37
N ALA A 201 -3.39 2.32 -18.23
CA ALA A 201 -3.61 3.41 -19.17
C ALA A 201 -2.69 3.35 -20.42
N PRO A 202 -3.16 3.83 -21.59
CA PRO A 202 -2.42 3.85 -22.86
C PRO A 202 -1.05 4.52 -22.83
N GLU A 203 -0.78 5.44 -21.88
CA GLU A 203 0.53 6.09 -21.78
C GLU A 203 1.63 5.15 -21.28
N LEU A 204 1.31 4.11 -20.52
CA LEU A 204 2.30 3.06 -20.19
C LEU A 204 2.68 2.26 -21.44
N ASN A 205 1.72 1.99 -22.33
CA ASN A 205 2.00 1.42 -23.65
C ASN A 205 2.80 2.39 -24.52
N SER A 206 2.58 3.71 -24.41
CA SER A 206 3.37 4.71 -25.15
C SER A 206 4.80 4.83 -24.63
N ILE A 207 4.99 4.73 -23.31
CA ILE A 207 6.29 4.71 -22.63
C ILE A 207 7.00 3.40 -22.97
N GLU A 208 6.30 2.26 -22.91
CA GLU A 208 6.79 0.97 -23.35
C GLU A 208 7.24 1.02 -24.82
N GLN A 209 6.44 1.61 -25.73
CA GLN A 209 6.79 1.79 -27.14
C GLN A 209 7.97 2.75 -27.34
N GLN A 210 8.08 3.83 -26.58
CA GLN A 210 9.23 4.74 -26.60
C GLN A 210 10.51 4.07 -26.07
N ILE A 211 10.38 3.19 -25.08
CA ILE A 211 11.51 2.42 -24.54
C ILE A 211 11.88 1.29 -25.53
N LEU A 212 10.90 0.62 -26.16
CA LEU A 212 11.07 -0.40 -27.21
C LEU A 212 11.74 0.14 -28.48
N THR A 213 11.52 1.41 -28.82
CA THR A 213 12.13 2.10 -29.97
C THR A 213 13.46 2.77 -29.63
N SER A 214 13.81 2.89 -28.35
CA SER A 214 15.14 3.30 -27.91
C SER A 214 16.09 2.09 -27.92
N ASN A 215 17.38 2.28 -28.26
CA ASN A 215 18.41 1.23 -28.35
C ASN A 215 18.75 0.55 -27.01
N LEU A 216 17.75 -0.04 -26.36
CA LEU A 216 17.82 -0.76 -25.10
C LEU A 216 17.90 -2.27 -25.40
N PRO A 217 18.58 -3.09 -24.56
CA PRO A 217 18.70 -4.53 -24.81
C PRO A 217 17.31 -5.17 -24.90
N LEU A 218 17.01 -5.72 -26.09
CA LEU A 218 15.71 -6.27 -26.50
C LEU A 218 15.14 -7.29 -25.48
N GLU A 219 16.03 -8.02 -24.80
CA GLU A 219 15.69 -9.03 -23.80
C GLU A 219 15.08 -8.43 -22.51
N ALA A 220 15.58 -7.28 -22.05
CA ALA A 220 15.05 -6.62 -20.85
C ALA A 220 13.65 -6.01 -21.10
N LEU A 221 13.41 -5.58 -22.35
CA LEU A 221 12.14 -5.02 -22.79
C LEU A 221 11.07 -6.09 -22.98
N GLN A 222 11.44 -7.24 -23.54
CA GLN A 222 10.55 -8.40 -23.66
C GLN A 222 10.16 -8.96 -22.28
N GLN A 223 11.07 -8.92 -21.30
CA GLN A 223 10.75 -9.30 -19.91
C GLN A 223 9.77 -8.34 -19.25
N LEU A 224 9.91 -7.02 -19.46
CA LEU A 224 8.99 -6.02 -18.90
C LEU A 224 7.57 -6.18 -19.49
N LYS A 225 7.47 -6.32 -20.81
CA LYS A 225 6.21 -6.55 -21.53
C LYS A 225 5.49 -7.83 -21.08
N THR A 226 6.23 -8.94 -20.98
CA THR A 226 5.68 -10.24 -20.55
C THR A 226 5.12 -10.22 -19.12
N VAL A 227 5.62 -9.32 -18.26
CA VAL A 227 5.13 -9.16 -16.89
C VAL A 227 3.95 -8.18 -16.82
N LEU A 228 3.90 -7.16 -17.69
CA LEU A 228 2.77 -6.24 -17.80
C LEU A 228 1.54 -6.90 -18.43
N ASP A 229 1.72 -7.76 -19.42
CA ASP A 229 0.63 -8.52 -20.08
C ASP A 229 -0.02 -9.60 -19.17
N LYS A 230 0.54 -9.85 -17.97
CA LYS A 230 0.10 -10.89 -17.02
C LYS A 230 -0.66 -10.36 -15.80
N ILE A 231 -0.92 -9.06 -15.74
CA ILE A 231 -1.73 -8.39 -14.70
C ILE A 231 -3.06 -7.97 -15.32
#